data_AF-A0A7K3XJC1-F1
#
_entry.id   AF-A0A7K3XJC1-F1
#
_cell.length_a   1.000
_cell.length_b   1.000
_cell.length_c   1.000
_cell.angle_alpha   90.00
_cell.angle_beta   90.00
_cell.angle_gamma   90.00
#
_symmetry.space_group_name_H-M   'P 1'
#
loop_
_entity.id
_entity.type
_entity.pdbx_description
1 polymer ?
#
loop_
_entity_poly.entity_id
_entity_poly.type
_entity_poly.pdbx_seq_one_letter_code
_entity_poly.pdbx_strand_id
1 'polypeptide(L)'
;MTLKTNTKMESSKQVRRNFINVTGLVVFIVITLGIFACRSQSGISKKENVVQELNIPVDGANLYCKIIGEGRPVLFIHGGPGLVHNYFLSYMERLLPYGFQLILYDQRGNGKSTVSSMDVSTPLSPAFRS
;
A
#
# COMPACT_ATOMS: atom_id res chain seq x y z
N MET A 1 -27.29 -78.59 3.32
CA MET A 1 -26.87 -77.82 2.13
C MET A 1 -27.21 -76.34 2.38
N THR A 2 -26.45 -75.62 3.21
CA THR A 2 -26.94 -74.33 3.78
C THR A 2 -25.86 -73.29 4.13
N LEU A 3 -24.59 -73.49 3.77
CA LEU A 3 -23.48 -72.61 4.21
C LEU A 3 -23.10 -71.48 3.23
N LYS A 4 -23.71 -71.40 2.03
CA LYS A 4 -23.33 -70.42 0.99
C LYS A 4 -23.97 -69.03 1.12
N THR A 5 -24.98 -68.84 1.97
CA THR A 5 -25.76 -67.58 2.01
C THR A 5 -25.21 -66.53 2.98
N ASN A 6 -24.50 -66.92 4.04
CA ASN A 6 -24.00 -65.98 5.06
C ASN A 6 -22.76 -65.18 4.61
N THR A 7 -21.84 -65.80 3.87
CA THR A 7 -20.60 -65.11 3.42
C THR A 7 -20.87 -64.07 2.32
N LYS A 8 -21.84 -64.34 1.44
CA LYS A 8 -22.27 -63.40 0.39
C LYS A 8 -22.97 -62.16 0.95
N MET A 9 -23.66 -62.31 2.09
CA MET A 9 -24.39 -61.22 2.75
C MET A 9 -23.46 -60.25 3.51
N GLU A 10 -22.37 -60.74 4.09
CA GLU A 10 -21.37 -59.87 4.75
C GLU A 10 -20.50 -59.11 3.73
N SER A 11 -20.18 -59.73 2.60
CA SER A 11 -19.44 -59.09 1.51
C SER A 11 -20.19 -57.89 0.90
N SER A 12 -21.51 -58.00 0.65
CA SER A 12 -22.29 -56.90 0.08
C SER A 12 -22.51 -55.73 1.05
N LYS A 13 -22.65 -56.01 2.36
CA LYS A 13 -22.70 -54.97 3.40
C LYS A 13 -21.37 -54.23 3.52
N GLN A 14 -20.24 -54.94 3.45
CA GLN A 14 -18.91 -54.34 3.51
C GLN A 14 -18.62 -53.45 2.29
N VAL A 15 -19.00 -53.90 1.09
CA VAL A 15 -18.87 -53.08 -0.14
C VAL A 15 -19.74 -51.83 -0.05
N ARG A 16 -20.99 -51.95 0.44
CA ARG A 16 -21.88 -50.80 0.65
C ARG A 16 -21.33 -49.82 1.68
N ARG A 17 -20.71 -50.31 2.76
CA ARG A 17 -20.07 -49.49 3.80
C ARG A 17 -18.86 -48.73 3.26
N ASN A 18 -18.02 -49.38 2.46
CA ASN A 18 -16.89 -48.72 1.80
C ASN A 18 -17.38 -47.66 0.79
N PHE A 19 -18.45 -47.94 0.04
CA PHE A 19 -19.01 -47.00 -0.93
C PHE A 19 -19.57 -45.74 -0.26
N ILE A 20 -20.25 -45.89 0.88
CA ILE A 20 -20.76 -44.76 1.68
C ILE A 20 -19.59 -43.92 2.23
N ASN A 21 -18.54 -44.56 2.76
CA ASN A 21 -17.38 -43.86 3.30
C ASN A 21 -16.59 -43.09 2.23
N VAL A 22 -16.42 -43.67 1.04
CA VAL A 22 -15.71 -43.03 -0.08
C VAL A 22 -16.52 -41.85 -0.62
N THR A 23 -17.83 -42.01 -0.78
CA THR A 23 -18.70 -40.92 -1.25
C THR A 23 -18.70 -39.76 -0.24
N GLY A 24 -18.80 -40.07 1.07
CA GLY A 24 -18.72 -39.07 2.13
C GLY A 24 -17.39 -38.31 2.17
N LEU A 25 -16.26 -39.02 1.98
CA LEU A 25 -14.93 -38.42 1.93
C LEU A 25 -14.76 -37.46 0.75
N VAL A 26 -15.25 -37.85 -0.44
CA VAL A 26 -15.20 -37.00 -1.65
C VAL A 26 -16.00 -35.72 -1.45
N VAL A 27 -17.21 -35.81 -0.88
CA VAL A 27 -18.05 -34.63 -0.59
C VAL A 27 -17.36 -33.69 0.41
N PHE A 28 -16.73 -34.23 1.46
CA PHE A 28 -16.00 -33.43 2.44
C PHE A 28 -14.81 -32.68 1.83
N ILE A 29 -14.06 -33.33 0.93
CA ILE A 29 -12.94 -32.70 0.20
C ILE A 29 -13.43 -31.57 -0.71
N VAL A 30 -14.54 -31.76 -1.44
CA VAL A 30 -15.11 -30.71 -2.30
C VAL A 30 -15.58 -29.50 -1.49
N ILE A 31 -16.23 -29.73 -0.34
CA ILE A 31 -16.71 -28.65 0.54
C ILE A 31 -15.53 -27.86 1.13
N THR A 32 -14.49 -28.55 1.61
CA THR A 32 -13.30 -27.89 2.19
C THR A 32 -12.51 -27.11 1.15
N LEU A 33 -12.37 -27.62 -0.08
CA LEU A 33 -11.76 -26.89 -1.19
C LEU A 33 -12.59 -25.67 -1.62
N GLY A 34 -13.93 -25.80 -1.66
CA GLY A 34 -14.83 -24.70 -1.99
C GLY A 34 -14.81 -23.56 -0.98
N ILE A 35 -14.71 -23.88 0.32
CA ILE A 35 -14.59 -22.86 1.39
C ILE A 35 -13.23 -22.15 1.33
N PHE A 36 -12.14 -22.84 0.97
CA PHE A 36 -10.82 -22.23 0.83
C PHE A 36 -10.76 -21.23 -0.34
N ALA A 37 -11.46 -21.52 -1.44
CA ALA A 37 -11.53 -20.63 -2.60
C ALA A 37 -12.28 -19.31 -2.32
N CYS A 38 -13.22 -19.31 -1.36
CA CYS A 38 -14.03 -18.13 -1.04
C CYS A 38 -13.37 -17.16 -0.03
N ARG A 39 -12.17 -17.46 0.48
CA ARG A 39 -11.44 -16.56 1.40
C ARG A 39 -10.46 -15.61 0.70
N SER A 40 -10.37 -15.66 -0.63
CA SER A 40 -9.45 -14.83 -1.40
C SER A 40 -10.21 -13.70 -2.10
N GLN A 41 -9.84 -12.46 -1.77
CA GLN A 41 -10.27 -11.17 -2.36
C GLN A 41 -11.41 -10.41 -1.67
N SER A 42 -11.16 -10.00 -0.43
CA SER A 42 -11.34 -8.59 -0.07
C SER A 42 -10.06 -7.82 -0.42
N GLY A 43 -9.76 -7.70 -1.72
CA GLY A 43 -8.70 -6.82 -2.20
C GLY A 43 -9.17 -5.37 -2.11
N ILE A 44 -8.80 -4.66 -1.05
CA ILE A 44 -8.75 -3.20 -1.10
C ILE A 44 -7.77 -2.88 -2.24
N SER A 45 -8.30 -2.48 -3.38
CA SER A 45 -7.50 -1.92 -4.47
C SER A 45 -6.80 -0.68 -3.90
N LYS A 46 -5.55 -0.83 -3.47
CA LYS A 46 -4.67 0.31 -3.23
C LYS A 46 -4.49 0.95 -4.60
N LYS A 47 -5.26 2.00 -4.88
CA LYS A 47 -4.98 2.88 -6.02
C LYS A 47 -3.58 3.43 -5.77
N GLU A 48 -2.60 2.93 -6.50
CA GLU A 48 -1.22 3.40 -6.42
C GLU A 48 -1.23 4.85 -6.90
N ASN A 49 -0.96 5.78 -5.98
CA ASN A 49 -0.93 7.19 -6.33
C ASN A 49 0.32 7.45 -7.17
N VAL A 50 0.18 8.22 -8.25
CA VAL A 50 1.32 8.69 -9.05
C VAL A 50 2.27 9.47 -8.13
N VAL A 51 3.55 9.10 -8.10
CA VAL A 51 4.57 9.81 -7.31
C VAL A 51 5.64 10.35 -8.24
N GLN A 52 5.93 11.64 -8.12
CA GLN A 52 6.99 12.33 -8.86
C GLN A 52 7.95 13.02 -7.87
N GLU A 53 9.25 12.83 -8.05
CA GLU A 53 10.30 13.54 -7.30
C GLU A 53 11.05 14.48 -8.24
N LEU A 54 11.26 15.74 -7.83
CA LEU A 54 11.91 16.77 -8.63
C LEU A 54 12.95 17.52 -7.79
N ASN A 55 13.98 18.04 -8.44
CA ASN A 55 14.94 18.98 -7.87
C ASN A 55 14.86 20.28 -8.68
N ILE A 56 14.58 21.39 -8.01
CA ILE A 56 14.31 22.68 -8.63
C ILE A 56 15.37 23.69 -8.18
N PRO A 57 16.24 24.19 -9.08
CA PRO A 57 17.21 25.23 -8.73
C PRO A 57 16.50 26.57 -8.49
N VAL A 58 16.73 27.19 -7.33
CA VAL A 58 16.15 28.48 -6.93
C VAL A 58 17.19 29.27 -6.11
N ASP A 59 17.60 30.44 -6.59
CA ASP A 59 18.51 31.41 -5.92
C ASP A 59 19.62 30.75 -5.09
N GLY A 60 20.58 30.08 -5.75
CA GLY A 60 21.68 29.42 -5.06
C GLY A 60 21.28 28.21 -4.19
N ALA A 61 20.08 27.65 -4.34
CA ALA A 61 19.70 26.37 -3.75
C ALA A 61 19.16 25.41 -4.80
N ASN A 62 19.14 24.13 -4.45
CA ASN A 62 18.44 23.10 -5.20
C ASN A 62 17.38 22.51 -4.29
N LEU A 63 16.11 22.83 -4.55
CA LEU A 63 14.98 22.44 -3.72
C LEU A 63 14.42 21.10 -4.17
N TYR A 64 14.36 20.14 -3.26
CA TYR A 64 13.70 18.87 -3.49
C TYR A 64 12.18 19.00 -3.29
N CYS A 65 11.42 18.47 -4.24
CA CYS A 65 9.97 18.40 -4.23
C CYS A 65 9.50 16.96 -4.46
N LYS A 66 8.47 16.53 -3.72
CA LYS A 66 7.74 15.29 -3.92
C LYS A 66 6.28 15.60 -4.19
N ILE A 67 5.78 15.15 -5.33
CA ILE A 67 4.40 15.32 -5.77
C ILE A 67 3.70 13.96 -5.73
N ILE A 68 2.51 13.90 -5.15
CA ILE A 68 1.73 12.67 -5.00
C ILE A 68 0.29 12.91 -5.46
N GLY A 69 -0.19 12.02 -6.33
CA GLY A 69 -1.54 12.07 -6.87
C GLY A 69 -1.74 13.15 -7.92
N GLU A 70 -3.00 13.34 -8.27
CA GLU A 70 -3.46 14.24 -9.32
C GLU A 70 -4.71 14.99 -8.83
N GLY A 71 -4.96 16.18 -9.37
CA GLY A 71 -6.12 17.00 -9.04
C GLY A 71 -5.74 18.36 -8.46
N ARG A 72 -6.46 18.82 -7.44
CA ARG A 72 -6.28 20.18 -6.88
C ARG A 72 -5.00 20.26 -6.04
N PRO A 73 -4.03 21.12 -6.36
CA PRO A 73 -2.75 21.13 -5.67
C PRO A 73 -2.86 21.67 -4.24
N VAL A 74 -2.15 21.03 -3.32
CA VAL A 74 -1.96 21.45 -1.93
C VAL A 74 -0.46 21.44 -1.65
N LEU A 75 0.11 22.63 -1.44
CA LEU A 75 1.50 22.79 -1.05
C LEU A 75 1.64 22.67 0.46
N PHE A 76 2.47 21.74 0.91
CA PHE A 76 2.83 21.60 2.32
C PHE A 76 4.13 22.35 2.61
N ILE A 77 4.06 23.31 3.54
CA ILE A 77 5.21 24.02 4.09
C ILE A 77 5.49 23.44 5.48
N HIS A 78 6.59 22.70 5.61
CA HIS A 78 6.96 22.12 6.90
C HIS A 78 7.47 23.17 7.89
N GLY A 79 7.29 22.93 9.20
CA GLY A 79 7.76 23.81 10.28
C GLY A 79 9.19 23.49 10.73
N GLY A 80 9.65 24.19 11.78
CA GLY A 80 10.90 23.94 12.52
C GLY A 80 12.21 24.10 11.72
N PRO A 81 13.34 24.45 12.36
CA PRO A 81 14.64 24.22 11.76
C PRO A 81 14.94 22.72 11.72
N GLY A 82 15.51 22.22 10.62
CA GLY A 82 15.97 20.83 10.48
C GLY A 82 14.89 19.74 10.29
N LEU A 83 13.60 20.09 10.27
CA LEU A 83 12.55 19.13 9.87
C LEU A 83 12.48 18.99 8.34
N VAL A 84 11.88 17.91 7.88
CA VAL A 84 11.74 17.55 6.46
C VAL A 84 10.28 17.27 6.10
N HIS A 85 10.00 17.15 4.81
CA HIS A 85 8.64 17.03 4.28
C HIS A 85 7.79 15.83 4.76
N ASN A 86 8.38 14.80 5.35
CA ASN A 86 7.71 13.50 5.53
C ASN A 86 6.91 13.33 6.84
N TYR A 87 7.13 14.14 7.87
CA TYR A 87 6.51 13.88 9.19
C TYR A 87 4.99 14.09 9.20
N PHE A 88 4.46 14.89 8.28
CA PHE A 88 3.03 15.15 8.14
C PHE A 88 2.39 14.36 6.98
N LEU A 89 3.18 13.57 6.26
CA LEU A 89 2.77 12.91 5.03
C LEU A 89 1.56 11.98 5.25
N SER A 90 1.58 11.19 6.32
CA SER A 90 0.49 10.25 6.65
C SER A 90 -0.85 10.95 6.92
N TYR A 91 -0.83 12.19 7.40
CA TYR A 91 -2.04 13.01 7.57
C TYR A 91 -2.50 13.60 6.24
N MET A 92 -1.57 14.05 5.40
CA MET A 92 -1.86 14.64 4.10
C MET A 92 -2.35 13.63 3.06
N GLU A 93 -1.87 12.38 3.10
CA GLU A 93 -2.33 11.31 2.20
C GLU A 93 -3.84 11.06 2.29
N ARG A 94 -4.48 11.44 3.39
CA ARG A 94 -5.94 11.39 3.54
C ARG A 94 -6.68 12.30 2.57
N LEU A 95 -6.02 13.29 1.97
CA LEU A 95 -6.60 14.19 0.97
C LEU A 95 -6.62 13.55 -0.44
N LEU A 96 -5.76 12.57 -0.72
CA LEU A 96 -5.63 11.95 -2.05
C LEU A 96 -6.95 11.34 -2.57
N PRO A 97 -7.75 10.61 -1.75
CA PRO A 97 -9.04 10.08 -2.20
C PRO A 97 -10.07 11.17 -2.55
N TYR A 98 -9.88 12.40 -2.08
CA TYR A 98 -10.76 13.54 -2.36
C TYR A 98 -10.34 14.36 -3.58
N GLY A 99 -9.37 13.87 -4.37
CA GLY A 99 -8.93 14.51 -5.61
C GLY A 99 -7.98 15.70 -5.41
N PHE A 100 -7.22 15.69 -4.32
CA PHE A 100 -6.13 16.63 -4.11
C PHE A 100 -4.80 16.02 -4.56
N GLN A 101 -3.95 16.85 -5.16
CA GLN A 101 -2.55 16.56 -5.41
C GLN A 101 -1.71 17.15 -4.28
N LEU A 102 -0.87 16.33 -3.66
CA LEU A 102 0.02 16.78 -2.59
C LEU A 102 1.35 17.21 -3.20
N ILE A 103 1.81 18.41 -2.87
CA ILE A 103 3.13 18.92 -3.22
C ILE A 103 3.86 19.18 -1.91
N LEU A 104 4.89 18.39 -1.63
CA LEU A 104 5.73 18.57 -0.46
C LEU A 104 7.13 18.96 -0.90
N TYR A 105 7.79 19.88 -0.21
CA TYR A 105 9.16 20.26 -0.51
C TYR A 105 9.99 20.35 0.77
N ASP A 106 11.29 20.13 0.64
CA ASP A 106 12.24 20.38 1.72
C ASP A 106 12.74 21.83 1.63
N GLN A 107 12.69 22.57 2.73
CA GLN A 107 13.26 23.92 2.82
C GLN A 107 14.76 23.92 2.55
N ARG A 108 15.31 25.10 2.21
CA ARG A 108 16.74 25.31 1.94
C ARG A 108 17.60 24.70 3.04
N GLY A 109 18.53 23.84 2.66
CA GLY A 109 19.48 23.20 3.58
C GLY A 109 18.91 22.07 4.44
N ASN A 110 17.64 21.70 4.26
CA ASN A 110 17.02 20.57 4.94
C ASN A 110 16.83 19.39 3.99
N GLY A 111 16.76 18.18 4.56
CA GLY A 111 16.37 16.97 3.84
C GLY A 111 17.20 16.72 2.58
N LYS A 112 16.54 16.61 1.43
CA LYS A 112 17.18 16.43 0.13
C LYS A 112 17.52 17.76 -0.58
N SER A 113 17.12 18.91 0.00
CA SER A 113 17.43 20.23 -0.55
C SER A 113 18.83 20.70 -0.16
N THR A 114 19.55 21.30 -1.10
CA THR A 114 20.92 21.82 -0.87
C THR A 114 20.98 23.33 -1.05
N VAL A 115 21.97 23.96 -0.40
CA VAL A 115 22.33 25.37 -0.62
C VAL A 115 23.75 25.38 -1.18
N SER A 116 23.95 26.03 -2.32
CA SER A 116 25.29 26.29 -2.85
C SER A 116 25.89 27.47 -2.09
N SER A 117 27.17 27.36 -1.76
CA SER A 117 27.93 28.42 -1.07
C SER A 117 28.16 29.67 -1.93
N MET A 118 27.60 29.75 -3.13
CA MET A 118 27.86 30.82 -4.11
C MET A 118 26.97 32.06 -3.95
N ASP A 119 25.99 32.07 -3.03
CA ASP A 119 25.07 33.20 -2.83
C ASP A 119 25.21 33.88 -1.45
N VAL A 120 26.42 33.87 -0.86
CA VAL A 120 26.74 34.67 0.34
C VAL A 120 27.19 36.10 -0.03
N SER A 121 27.13 36.46 -1.32
CA SER A 121 27.57 37.77 -1.82
C SER A 121 26.45 38.71 -2.22
N THR A 122 25.17 38.36 -2.04
CA THR A 122 24.10 39.35 -2.08
C THR A 122 24.09 40.10 -0.74
N PRO A 123 24.60 41.35 -0.67
CA PRO A 123 24.45 42.14 0.55
C PRO A 123 22.96 42.26 0.84
N LEU A 124 22.59 41.99 2.10
CA LEU A 124 21.24 42.23 2.60
C LEU A 124 20.75 43.58 2.07
N SER A 125 19.61 43.57 1.37
CA SER A 125 18.92 44.79 0.97
C SER A 125 18.84 45.73 2.18
N PRO A 126 19.13 47.04 2.02
CA PRO A 126 19.09 48.02 3.11
C PRO A 126 17.76 48.07 3.87
N ALA A 127 16.70 47.45 3.34
CA ALA A 127 15.36 47.40 3.92
C ALA A 127 15.26 46.68 5.28
N PHE A 128 16.33 46.08 5.80
CA PHE A 128 16.32 45.37 7.09
C PHE A 128 17.34 45.88 8.12
N ARG A 129 17.78 47.13 8.01
CA ARG A 129 18.42 47.85 9.12
C ARG A 129 17.38 48.73 9.81
N SER A 130 16.84 48.25 10.94
CA SER A 130 16.23 49.10 11.97
C SER A 130 17.29 49.63 12.91
#